data_AF-A0A2E6Z5X3-F1
#
_entry.id   AF-A0A2E6Z5X3-F1
#
_cell.length_a   1.000
_cell.length_b   1.000
_cell.length_c   1.000
_cell.angle_alpha   90.00
_cell.angle_beta   90.00
_cell.angle_gamma   90.00
#
_symmetry.space_group_name_H-M   'P 1'
#
loop_
_entity.id
_entity.type
_entity.pdbx_description
1 polymer ?
#
loop_
_entity_poly.entity_id
_entity_poly.type
_entity_poly.pdbx_seq_one_letter_code
_entity_poly.pdbx_strand_id
1 'polypeptide(L)'
;MLTPSERWSWTYCEQRDRLLLDISEQAQFCSNLTLQQLTVKPVQQRFAVNEAELFWQYLESLESLTLGYAETLELCLHALSAQYLQLQAHKSWYFPEQVTSAVQHSDLVSIVGADGRVAALVVAEDPDCVSCLMLADVQTLAGKVIKRASVVRVLRNRVSPFNQPTMLARSA
;
A
#
# COMPACT_ATOMS: atom_id res chain seq x y z
N MET A 1 -15.66 -16.24 -1.23
CA MET A 1 -14.59 -15.34 -0.80
C MET A 1 -13.28 -16.09 -0.94
N LEU A 2 -12.42 -15.65 -1.86
CA LEU A 2 -11.01 -16.05 -1.93
C LEU A 2 -10.33 -15.68 -0.61
N THR A 3 -9.63 -16.65 -0.03
CA THR A 3 -8.84 -16.52 1.19
C THR A 3 -7.43 -17.04 0.92
N PRO A 4 -6.42 -16.59 1.68
CA PRO A 4 -5.06 -17.10 1.57
C PRO A 4 -5.00 -18.63 1.57
N SER A 5 -4.13 -19.19 0.74
CA SER A 5 -3.96 -20.63 0.58
C SER A 5 -2.49 -20.97 0.33
N GLU A 6 -2.05 -22.13 0.80
CA GLU A 6 -0.71 -22.66 0.52
C GLU A 6 -0.45 -22.92 -0.97
N ARG A 7 -1.51 -22.96 -1.78
CA ARG A 7 -1.43 -23.08 -3.24
C ARG A 7 -1.03 -21.78 -3.92
N TRP A 8 -1.10 -20.65 -3.21
CA TRP A 8 -0.74 -19.37 -3.79
C TRP A 8 0.77 -19.28 -3.98
N SER A 9 1.19 -18.71 -5.10
CA SER A 9 2.60 -18.50 -5.38
C SER A 9 2.87 -17.20 -6.12
N TRP A 10 3.91 -16.49 -5.68
CA TRP A 10 4.42 -15.30 -6.34
C TRP A 10 5.36 -15.68 -7.47
N THR A 11 5.16 -15.08 -8.63
CA THR A 11 6.04 -15.22 -9.79
C THR A 11 6.17 -13.89 -10.51
N TYR A 12 7.38 -13.48 -10.83
CA TYR A 12 7.57 -12.39 -11.78
C TYR A 12 7.44 -12.90 -13.22
N CYS A 13 6.54 -12.28 -13.98
CA CYS A 13 6.30 -12.60 -15.38
C CYS A 13 7.07 -11.64 -16.30
N GLU A 14 8.06 -12.17 -17.02
CA GLU A 14 8.85 -11.40 -17.99
C GLU A 14 8.00 -10.83 -19.13
N GLN A 15 7.04 -11.60 -19.63
CA GLN A 15 6.21 -11.18 -20.76
C GLN A 15 5.33 -9.97 -20.45
N ARG A 16 4.86 -9.86 -19.21
CA ARG A 16 4.02 -8.75 -18.75
C ARG A 16 4.82 -7.65 -18.05
N ASP A 17 6.07 -7.92 -17.70
CA ASP A 17 6.89 -7.10 -16.79
C ASP A 17 6.13 -6.79 -15.50
N ARG A 18 5.60 -7.84 -14.84
CA ARG A 18 4.78 -7.71 -13.63
C ARG A 18 5.06 -8.80 -12.63
N LEU A 19 5.03 -8.44 -11.34
CA LEU A 19 4.87 -9.42 -10.25
C LEU A 19 3.42 -9.91 -10.23
N LEU A 20 3.25 -11.23 -10.28
CA LEU A 20 1.97 -11.92 -10.30
C LEU A 20 1.84 -12.82 -9.07
N LEU A 21 0.60 -13.02 -8.62
CA LEU A 21 0.24 -14.03 -7.64
C LEU A 21 -0.73 -15.02 -8.30
N ASP A 22 -0.28 -16.26 -8.44
CA ASP A 22 -1.12 -17.36 -8.88
C ASP A 22 -2.04 -17.76 -7.71
N ILE A 23 -3.35 -17.59 -7.86
CA ILE A 23 -4.34 -17.85 -6.80
C ILE A 23 -5.00 -19.22 -7.00
N SER A 24 -5.27 -19.57 -8.26
CA SER A 24 -5.83 -20.84 -8.70
C SER A 24 -5.55 -21.04 -10.18
N GLU A 25 -6.02 -22.13 -10.78
CA GLU A 25 -5.90 -22.36 -12.23
C GLU A 25 -6.64 -21.30 -13.07
N GLN A 26 -7.70 -20.70 -12.52
CA GLN A 26 -8.56 -19.75 -13.23
C GLN A 26 -8.39 -18.30 -12.78
N ALA A 27 -7.61 -18.04 -11.72
CA ALA A 27 -7.46 -16.72 -11.14
C ALA A 27 -5.99 -16.40 -10.84
N GLN A 28 -5.58 -15.22 -11.27
CA GLN A 28 -4.25 -14.68 -11.06
C GLN A 28 -4.38 -13.20 -10.75
N PHE A 29 -3.71 -12.73 -9.71
CA PHE A 29 -3.57 -11.32 -9.42
C PHE A 29 -2.34 -10.76 -10.13
N CYS A 30 -2.49 -9.54 -10.67
CA CYS A 30 -1.44 -8.82 -11.37
C CYS A 30 -1.17 -7.51 -10.64
N SER A 31 0.00 -7.39 -10.01
CA SER A 31 0.38 -6.16 -9.31
C SER A 31 0.73 -5.03 -10.29
N ASN A 32 1.07 -3.87 -9.75
CA ASN A 32 1.61 -2.72 -10.50
C ASN A 32 3.14 -2.70 -10.53
N LEU A 33 3.81 -3.72 -9.97
CA LEU A 33 5.27 -3.72 -9.80
C LEU A 33 5.98 -4.29 -11.02
N THR A 34 6.82 -3.47 -11.64
CA THR A 34 7.75 -3.85 -12.72
C THR A 34 9.07 -4.37 -12.18
N LEU A 35 9.89 -5.02 -13.01
CA LEU A 35 11.19 -5.54 -12.61
C LEU A 35 12.08 -4.49 -11.94
N GLN A 36 12.07 -3.26 -12.45
CA GLN A 36 12.89 -2.17 -11.92
C GLN A 36 12.54 -1.80 -10.47
N GLN A 37 11.33 -2.14 -10.04
CA GLN A 37 10.83 -1.85 -8.70
C GLN A 37 11.02 -3.03 -7.74
N LEU A 38 11.46 -4.20 -8.21
CA LEU A 38 11.53 -5.41 -7.37
C LEU A 38 12.89 -5.54 -6.67
N THR A 39 12.87 -5.94 -5.39
CA THR A 39 14.06 -6.34 -4.63
C THR A 39 14.56 -7.72 -5.07
N VAL A 40 13.63 -8.61 -5.38
CA VAL A 40 13.87 -9.99 -5.80
C VAL A 40 12.86 -10.39 -6.87
N LYS A 41 13.29 -11.29 -7.76
CA LYS A 41 12.46 -11.87 -8.81
C LYS A 41 11.97 -13.25 -8.37
N PRO A 42 10.79 -13.38 -7.77
CA PRO A 42 10.29 -14.68 -7.34
C PRO A 42 9.94 -15.57 -8.53
N VAL A 43 10.14 -16.88 -8.36
CA VAL A 43 9.78 -17.92 -9.33
C VAL A 43 9.00 -18.99 -8.57
N GLN A 44 7.68 -19.01 -8.71
CA GLN A 44 6.79 -19.92 -7.99
C GLN A 44 7.06 -19.95 -6.47
N GLN A 45 7.39 -18.78 -5.90
CA GLN A 45 7.64 -18.64 -4.48
C GLN A 45 6.32 -18.81 -3.73
N ARG A 46 6.23 -19.85 -2.89
CA ARG A 46 5.00 -20.11 -2.13
C ARG A 46 4.65 -18.94 -1.23
N PHE A 47 3.35 -18.66 -1.17
CA PHE A 47 2.77 -17.73 -0.23
C PHE A 47 3.02 -18.20 1.20
N ALA A 48 3.70 -17.38 1.98
CA ALA A 48 4.15 -17.73 3.31
C ALA A 48 3.06 -17.51 4.37
N VAL A 49 3.21 -18.16 5.53
CA VAL A 49 2.23 -18.07 6.63
C VAL A 49 2.12 -16.64 7.17
N ASN A 50 3.24 -15.94 7.31
CA ASN A 50 3.26 -14.53 7.72
C ASN A 50 2.53 -13.62 6.72
N GLU A 51 2.56 -13.92 5.42
CA GLU A 51 1.77 -13.18 4.43
C GLU A 51 0.27 -13.41 4.61
N ALA A 52 -0.15 -14.60 5.08
CA ALA A 52 -1.54 -14.86 5.42
C ALA A 52 -1.98 -14.04 6.64
N GLU A 53 -1.13 -13.90 7.66
CA GLU A 53 -1.39 -13.03 8.80
C GLU A 53 -1.53 -11.57 8.37
N LEU A 54 -0.63 -11.08 7.52
CA LEU A 54 -0.70 -9.73 6.96
C LEU A 54 -1.98 -9.51 6.15
N PHE A 55 -2.41 -10.50 5.37
CA PHE A 55 -3.66 -10.43 4.62
C PHE A 55 -4.85 -10.14 5.55
N TRP A 56 -4.94 -10.84 6.68
CA TRP A 56 -6.02 -10.65 7.64
C TRP A 56 -5.97 -9.30 8.34
N GLN A 57 -4.77 -8.83 8.71
CA GLN A 57 -4.59 -7.49 9.28
C GLN A 57 -5.04 -6.40 8.30
N TYR A 58 -4.65 -6.49 7.03
CA TYR A 58 -5.08 -5.54 6.02
C TYR A 58 -6.58 -5.61 5.77
N LEU A 59 -7.16 -6.81 5.75
CA LEU A 59 -8.59 -7.00 5.61
C LEU A 59 -9.34 -6.26 6.74
N GLU A 60 -8.95 -6.51 7.99
CA GLU A 60 -9.52 -5.87 9.18
C GLU A 60 -9.43 -4.33 9.11
N SER A 61 -8.27 -3.79 8.76
CA SER A 61 -8.10 -2.33 8.61
C SER A 61 -9.02 -1.72 7.54
N LEU A 62 -9.21 -2.45 6.43
CA LEU A 62 -10.06 -2.02 5.32
C LEU A 62 -11.56 -2.23 5.57
N GLU A 63 -11.98 -3.03 6.55
CA GLU A 63 -13.41 -3.21 6.90
C GLU A 63 -14.08 -1.91 7.34
N SER A 64 -13.29 -0.97 7.89
CA SER A 64 -13.77 0.37 8.25
C SER A 64 -14.17 1.22 7.03
N LEU A 65 -13.71 0.83 5.84
CA LEU A 65 -14.09 1.44 4.57
C LEU A 65 -15.24 0.63 3.96
N THR A 66 -16.27 1.32 3.49
CA THR A 66 -17.46 0.72 2.85
C THR A 66 -17.18 0.21 1.43
N LEU A 67 -16.11 -0.57 1.27
CA LEU A 67 -15.62 -1.12 0.01
C LEU A 67 -16.33 -2.42 -0.36
N GLY A 68 -16.42 -2.69 -1.67
CA GLY A 68 -16.91 -3.97 -2.17
C GLY A 68 -15.86 -5.07 -2.02
N TYR A 69 -16.31 -6.33 -1.91
CA TYR A 69 -15.43 -7.48 -1.70
C TYR A 69 -14.25 -7.58 -2.69
N ALA A 70 -14.50 -7.39 -3.98
CA ALA A 70 -13.46 -7.47 -5.01
C ALA A 70 -12.41 -6.35 -4.87
N GLU A 71 -12.84 -5.16 -4.45
CA GLU A 71 -11.95 -4.02 -4.22
C GLU A 71 -11.10 -4.22 -2.97
N THR A 72 -11.70 -4.67 -1.87
CA THR A 72 -10.95 -4.99 -0.65
C THR A 72 -9.89 -6.06 -0.91
N LEU A 73 -10.26 -7.12 -1.62
CA LEU A 73 -9.32 -8.18 -2.00
C LEU A 73 -8.16 -7.63 -2.83
N GLU A 74 -8.43 -6.82 -3.85
CA GLU A 74 -7.40 -6.24 -4.70
C GLU A 74 -6.43 -5.34 -3.90
N LEU A 75 -6.93 -4.51 -2.99
CA LEU A 75 -6.10 -3.67 -2.14
C LEU A 75 -5.22 -4.49 -1.17
N CYS A 76 -5.77 -5.55 -0.55
CA CYS A 76 -4.98 -6.46 0.29
C CYS A 76 -3.83 -7.11 -0.51
N LEU A 77 -4.10 -7.55 -1.75
CA LEU A 77 -3.08 -8.17 -2.59
C LEU A 77 -2.02 -7.16 -3.05
N HIS A 78 -2.40 -5.93 -3.35
CA HIS A 78 -1.43 -4.86 -3.60
C HIS A 78 -0.59 -4.53 -2.36
N ALA A 79 -1.19 -4.50 -1.17
CA ALA A 79 -0.48 -4.27 0.09
C ALA A 79 0.55 -5.38 0.35
N LEU A 80 0.18 -6.64 0.14
CA LEU A 80 1.09 -7.78 0.23
C LEU A 80 2.24 -7.70 -0.77
N SER A 81 1.96 -7.25 -2.01
CA SER A 81 3.00 -7.11 -3.03
C SER A 81 4.10 -6.11 -2.64
N ALA A 82 3.83 -5.19 -1.70
CA ALA A 82 4.78 -4.18 -1.24
C ALA A 82 6.04 -4.78 -0.59
N GLN A 83 6.00 -6.02 -0.09
CA GLN A 83 7.19 -6.71 0.43
C GLN A 83 8.28 -6.94 -0.64
N TYR A 84 7.90 -6.98 -1.91
CA TYR A 84 8.83 -7.11 -3.04
C TYR A 84 9.33 -5.76 -3.56
N LEU A 85 8.79 -4.65 -3.07
CA LEU A 85 9.12 -3.31 -3.55
C LEU A 85 10.48 -2.87 -3.00
N GLN A 86 11.37 -2.39 -3.88
CA GLN A 86 12.61 -1.73 -3.49
C GLN A 86 12.32 -0.53 -2.60
N LEU A 87 13.13 -0.32 -1.57
CA LEU A 87 12.99 0.83 -0.69
C LEU A 87 13.05 2.13 -1.52
N GLN A 88 11.99 2.92 -1.46
CA GLN A 88 11.87 4.16 -2.22
C GLN A 88 12.44 5.34 -1.43
N ALA A 89 12.98 6.34 -2.14
CA ALA A 89 13.20 7.64 -1.55
C ALA A 89 11.85 8.23 -1.08
N HIS A 90 11.85 8.91 0.06
CA HIS A 90 10.63 9.52 0.56
C HIS A 90 10.19 10.68 -0.35
N LYS A 91 8.88 10.84 -0.51
CA LYS A 91 8.27 11.87 -1.37
C LYS A 91 7.52 12.92 -0.54
N SER A 92 7.99 13.17 0.68
CA SER A 92 7.31 14.00 1.68
C SER A 92 7.02 15.43 1.22
N TRP A 93 7.80 15.98 0.28
CA TRP A 93 7.59 17.30 -0.31
C TRP A 93 6.33 17.39 -1.20
N TYR A 94 5.74 16.25 -1.57
CA TYR A 94 4.46 16.20 -2.28
C TYR A 94 3.24 16.46 -1.41
N PHE A 95 3.40 16.44 -0.09
CA PHE A 95 2.30 16.51 0.87
C PHE A 95 2.62 17.55 1.95
N PRO A 96 1.61 18.28 2.45
CA PRO A 96 1.81 19.23 3.54
C PRO A 96 2.12 18.48 4.84
N GLU A 97 2.76 19.19 5.75
CA GLU A 97 3.00 18.67 7.10
C GLU A 97 1.68 18.56 7.87
N GLN A 98 1.52 17.47 8.62
CA GLN A 98 0.41 17.22 9.53
C GLN A 98 0.94 17.14 10.96
N VAL A 99 0.07 17.34 11.95
CA VAL A 99 0.43 17.09 13.36
C VAL A 99 0.78 15.61 13.52
N THR A 100 2.05 15.35 13.82
CA THR A 100 2.58 13.99 13.93
C THR A 100 1.79 13.19 14.95
N SER A 101 1.40 11.99 14.56
CA SER A 101 0.71 11.01 15.39
C SER A 101 1.44 9.67 15.30
N ALA A 102 1.34 8.85 16.34
CA ALA A 102 1.83 7.48 16.26
C ALA A 102 0.95 6.70 15.27
N VAL A 103 1.58 6.15 14.25
CA VAL A 103 0.98 5.24 13.27
C VAL A 103 1.90 4.04 13.12
N GLN A 104 1.32 2.86 12.93
CA GLN A 104 2.00 1.57 12.88
C GLN A 104 1.68 0.85 11.56
N HIS A 105 2.38 -0.25 11.32
CA HIS A 105 2.02 -1.17 10.25
C HIS A 105 0.55 -1.59 10.31
N SER A 106 -0.08 -1.76 9.15
CA SER A 106 -1.50 -2.06 8.97
C SER A 106 -2.47 -0.94 9.37
N ASP A 107 -2.01 0.20 9.92
CA ASP A 107 -2.92 1.31 10.22
C ASP A 107 -3.50 1.94 8.96
N LEU A 108 -4.79 2.31 9.05
CA LEU A 108 -5.44 3.17 8.08
C LEU A 108 -5.15 4.64 8.44
N VAL A 109 -4.57 5.37 7.50
CA VAL A 109 -4.12 6.75 7.67
C VAL A 109 -4.72 7.68 6.63
N SER A 110 -4.63 8.98 6.91
CA SER A 110 -4.99 10.07 6.01
C SER A 110 -3.73 10.75 5.46
N ILE A 111 -3.70 10.91 4.14
CA ILE A 111 -2.73 11.74 3.43
C ILE A 111 -3.49 12.94 2.85
N VAL A 112 -2.95 14.13 3.01
CA VAL A 112 -3.52 15.36 2.42
C VAL A 112 -2.77 15.68 1.13
N GLY A 113 -3.48 15.64 0.01
CA GLY A 113 -3.03 16.17 -1.28
C GLY A 113 -3.46 17.62 -1.51
N ALA A 114 -3.21 18.10 -2.72
CA ALA A 114 -3.70 19.39 -3.22
C ALA A 114 -5.21 19.37 -3.50
N ASP A 115 -5.77 18.20 -3.80
CA ASP A 115 -7.20 17.95 -4.08
C ASP A 115 -7.98 17.48 -2.85
N GLY A 116 -7.32 17.35 -1.69
CA GLY A 116 -7.97 17.06 -0.42
C GLY A 116 -7.36 15.85 0.30
N ARG A 117 -8.10 15.33 1.28
CA ARG A 117 -7.67 14.21 2.12
C ARG A 117 -8.07 12.88 1.48
N VAL A 118 -7.13 11.95 1.39
CA VAL A 118 -7.35 10.58 0.92
C VAL A 118 -6.91 9.55 1.96
N ALA A 119 -7.53 8.37 1.92
CA ALA A 119 -7.14 7.24 2.74
C ALA A 119 -5.92 6.51 2.15
N ALA A 120 -5.04 6.02 3.03
CA ALA A 120 -3.91 5.18 2.68
C ALA A 120 -3.70 4.11 3.76
N LEU A 121 -3.15 2.96 3.40
CA LEU A 121 -2.86 1.86 4.33
C LEU A 121 -1.35 1.79 4.57
N VAL A 122 -0.89 1.76 5.82
CA VAL A 122 0.54 1.61 6.13
C VAL A 122 0.98 0.17 5.87
N VAL A 123 1.90 -0.02 4.93
CA VAL A 123 2.40 -1.35 4.50
C VAL A 123 3.85 -1.62 4.92
N ALA A 124 4.58 -0.59 5.34
CA ALA A 124 5.90 -0.73 5.96
C ALA A 124 6.21 0.52 6.78
N GLU A 125 7.07 0.39 7.78
CA GLU A 125 7.50 1.50 8.60
C GLU A 125 8.98 1.39 8.97
N ASP A 126 9.60 2.56 9.17
CA ASP A 126 10.94 2.74 9.70
C ASP A 126 10.92 3.91 10.71
N PRO A 127 12.02 4.21 11.43
CA PRO A 127 11.97 5.22 12.49
C PRO A 127 11.42 6.58 12.06
N ASP A 128 11.72 7.03 10.84
CA ASP A 128 11.38 8.38 10.38
C ASP A 128 10.25 8.39 9.34
N CYS A 129 10.06 7.29 8.61
CA CYS A 129 9.13 7.19 7.50
C CYS A 129 8.13 6.04 7.65
N VAL A 130 7.06 6.19 6.90
CA VAL A 130 6.08 5.14 6.62
C VAL A 130 5.93 4.98 5.11
N SER A 131 5.71 3.76 4.66
CA SER A 131 5.31 3.46 3.30
C SER A 131 3.82 3.14 3.29
N CYS A 132 3.07 3.86 2.46
CA CYS A 132 1.62 3.78 2.44
C CYS A 132 1.12 3.35 1.05
N LEU A 133 0.24 2.36 1.01
CA LEU A 133 -0.55 2.02 -0.16
C LEU A 133 -1.69 3.05 -0.31
N MET A 134 -1.75 3.72 -1.45
CA MET A 134 -2.80 4.70 -1.74
C MET A 134 -4.12 4.00 -2.09
N LEU A 135 -5.20 4.35 -1.38
CA LEU A 135 -6.54 3.77 -1.64
C LEU A 135 -7.37 4.59 -2.63
N ALA A 136 -6.89 5.77 -3.00
CA ALA A 136 -7.44 6.62 -4.06
C ALA A 136 -6.31 7.35 -4.80
N ASP A 137 -6.62 7.91 -5.97
CA ASP A 137 -5.74 8.88 -6.62
C ASP A 137 -5.62 10.14 -5.75
N VAL A 138 -4.44 10.77 -5.76
CA VAL A 138 -4.21 12.03 -5.04
C VAL A 138 -3.37 12.98 -5.87
N GLN A 139 -3.79 14.23 -5.97
CA GLN A 139 -2.99 15.29 -6.54
C GLN A 139 -1.98 15.78 -5.52
N THR A 140 -0.71 15.81 -5.89
CA THR A 140 0.38 16.29 -5.04
C THR A 140 0.52 17.82 -5.13
N LEU A 141 1.20 18.42 -4.14
CA LEU A 141 1.56 19.84 -4.16
C LEU A 141 2.45 20.23 -5.35
N ALA A 142 3.08 19.25 -6.02
CA ALA A 142 3.90 19.45 -7.21
C ALA A 142 3.12 19.27 -8.53
N GLY A 143 1.79 19.17 -8.47
CA GLY A 143 0.93 19.01 -9.66
C GLY A 143 0.98 17.62 -10.30
N LYS A 144 1.61 16.63 -9.66
CA LYS A 144 1.60 15.23 -10.11
C LYS A 144 0.46 14.46 -9.45
N VAL A 145 -0.12 13.50 -10.15
CA VAL A 145 -1.07 12.55 -9.57
C VAL A 145 -0.33 11.28 -9.12
N ILE A 146 -0.47 10.93 -7.85
CA ILE A 146 -0.10 9.60 -7.36
C ILE A 146 -1.34 8.72 -7.49
N LYS A 147 -1.18 7.56 -8.11
CA LYS A 147 -2.30 6.66 -8.44
C LYS A 147 -2.70 5.78 -7.27
N ARG A 148 -3.97 5.43 -7.21
CA ARG A 148 -4.49 4.33 -6.40
C ARG A 148 -3.67 3.06 -6.62
N ALA A 149 -3.54 2.23 -5.59
CA ALA A 149 -2.75 1.00 -5.57
C ALA A 149 -1.25 1.19 -5.87
N SER A 150 -0.74 2.41 -5.69
CA SER A 150 0.69 2.68 -5.62
C SER A 150 1.15 2.83 -4.18
N VAL A 151 2.40 2.47 -3.91
CA VAL A 151 3.02 2.66 -2.59
C VAL A 151 3.89 3.91 -2.61
N VAL A 152 3.69 4.78 -1.62
CA VAL A 152 4.51 5.98 -1.44
C VAL A 152 5.17 5.97 -0.06
N ARG A 153 6.48 6.22 -0.03
CA ARG A 153 7.21 6.43 1.23
C ARG A 153 7.20 7.91 1.58
N VAL A 154 6.83 8.24 2.81
CA VAL A 154 6.75 9.62 3.33
C VAL A 154 7.27 9.68 4.76
N LEU A 155 7.69 10.87 5.19
CA LEU A 155 7.98 11.13 6.60
C LEU A 155 6.71 10.96 7.43
N ARG A 156 6.86 10.52 8.69
CA ARG A 156 5.73 10.29 9.61
C ARG A 156 4.85 11.52 9.83
N ASN A 157 5.39 12.73 9.71
CA ASN A 157 4.63 13.99 9.78
C ASN A 157 3.87 14.33 8.48
N ARG A 158 3.66 13.38 7.57
CA ARG A 158 2.82 13.52 6.37
C ARG A 158 1.54 12.71 6.43
N VAL A 159 1.30 12.00 7.54
CA VAL A 159 0.12 11.16 7.75
C VAL A 159 -0.50 11.45 9.12
N SER A 160 -1.81 11.22 9.22
CA SER A 160 -2.54 11.20 10.49
C SER A 160 -3.46 9.96 10.55
N PRO A 161 -3.94 9.52 11.72
CA PRO A 161 -4.92 8.44 11.82
C PRO A 161 -6.17 8.76 11.00
N PHE A 162 -6.73 7.78 10.30
CA PHE A 162 -7.86 8.01 9.39
C PHE A 162 -9.15 8.47 10.10
N ASN A 163 -9.40 7.89 11.28
CA ASN A 163 -10.60 8.13 12.10
C ASN A 163 -10.52 9.40 12.97
N GLN A 164 -9.51 10.25 12.76
CA GLN A 164 -9.32 11.50 13.50
C GLN A 164 -9.31 12.70 12.55
N PRO A 165 -9.70 13.91 13.03
CA PRO A 165 -9.53 15.12 12.25
C PRO A 165 -8.06 15.33 11.90
N THR A 166 -7.76 15.51 10.62
CA THR A 166 -6.42 15.88 10.19
C THR A 166 -6.16 17.35 10.49
N MET A 167 -5.14 17.63 11.31
CA MET A 167 -4.65 18.98 11.57
C MET A 167 -3.34 19.19 10.80
N LEU A 168 -3.32 20.19 9.91
CA LEU A 168 -2.08 20.61 9.25
C LEU A 168 -1.16 21.28 10.26
N ALA A 169 0.14 20.98 10.21
CA ALA A 169 1.10 21.69 11.04
C ALA A 169 1.15 23.16 10.59
N ARG A 170 1.18 24.08 11.54
CA ARG A 170 1.30 25.51 11.23
C ARG A 170 2.69 25.74 10.64
N SER A 171 2.76 26.38 9.46
CA SER A 171 4.00 26.93 8.95
C SER A 171 4.57 27.89 9.99
N ALA A 172 5.80 27.64 10.43
CA ALA A 172 6.56 28.58 11.26
C ALA A 172 6.91 29.85 10.48
#